data_AF-A0A2H3K2G9-F1
#
_entry.id   AF-A0A2H3K2G9-F1
#
_cell.length_a   1.000
_cell.length_b   1.000
_cell.length_c   1.000
_cell.angle_alpha   90.00
_cell.angle_beta   90.00
_cell.angle_gamma   90.00
#
_symmetry.space_group_name_H-M   'P 1'
#
loop_
_entity.id
_entity.type
_entity.pdbx_description
1 polymer ?
#
loop_
_entity_poly.entity_id
_entity_poly.type
_entity_poly.pdbx_seq_one_letter_code
_entity_poly.pdbx_strand_id
1 'polypeptide(L)'
;INFSLLNGCPAQYFEGPAYPFQWKLYPLANREPTYLRRLLPPTRPLNSTRLRVSPHIPESWVSHHVIDHSILIPAAAYVEMALEFPDVTHVWDCRFESACILEEGVPPVTLEVAKEGVSWWVKSSTALQTMQGDLEWTRTSPAFDMMHAYGKLGYGKPELYPDSITKVDVDAVLKRCISAHDKDELYADLEGIAQFGPEWVTF
;
A
#
# COMPACT_ATOMS: atom_id res chain seq x y z
N ILE A 1 -17.05 37.96 39.50
CA ILE A 1 -18.45 38.31 39.85
C ILE A 1 -19.24 37.01 39.89
N ASN A 2 -19.95 36.72 40.97
CA ASN A 2 -20.75 35.51 41.12
C ASN A 2 -22.23 35.84 40.86
N PHE A 3 -22.70 35.55 39.65
CA PHE A 3 -24.06 35.87 39.21
C PHE A 3 -25.14 35.08 39.96
N SER A 4 -24.78 33.93 40.55
CA SER A 4 -25.68 33.11 41.36
C SER A 4 -26.07 33.80 42.67
N LEU A 5 -25.18 34.64 43.23
CA LEU A 5 -25.49 35.46 44.41
C LEU A 5 -26.45 36.62 44.08
N LEU A 6 -26.46 37.09 42.84
CA LEU A 6 -27.33 38.19 42.40
C LEU A 6 -28.76 37.73 42.13
N ASN A 7 -28.94 36.48 41.69
CA ASN A 7 -30.23 35.95 41.26
C ASN A 7 -30.97 35.15 42.34
N GLY A 8 -30.40 35.00 43.54
CA GLY A 8 -31.05 34.33 44.69
C GLY A 8 -31.33 32.83 44.50
N CYS A 9 -30.95 32.24 43.37
CA CYS A 9 -31.09 30.82 43.08
C CYS A 9 -29.73 30.12 43.19
N PRO A 10 -29.60 29.07 44.02
CA PRO A 10 -28.39 28.26 44.04
C PRO A 10 -28.23 27.58 42.67
N ALA A 11 -27.04 27.70 42.08
CA ALA A 11 -26.75 27.04 40.81
C ALA A 11 -26.88 25.52 40.99
N GLN A 12 -27.74 24.90 40.20
CA GLN A 12 -27.76 23.44 40.07
C GLN A 12 -26.51 23.05 39.29
N TYR A 13 -25.50 22.51 39.99
CA TYR A 13 -24.30 22.02 39.36
C TYR A 13 -24.56 20.61 38.83
N PHE A 14 -24.35 20.43 37.53
CA PHE A 14 -24.22 19.12 36.92
C PHE A 14 -22.72 18.83 36.78
N GLU A 15 -22.23 17.72 37.33
CA GLU A 15 -20.87 17.25 37.10
C GLU A 15 -20.75 16.69 35.68
N GLY A 16 -20.48 17.57 34.73
CA GLY A 16 -20.07 17.21 33.38
C GLY A 16 -18.54 17.04 33.26
N PRO A 17 -18.05 16.45 32.16
CA PRO A 17 -16.61 16.39 31.90
C PRO A 17 -16.00 17.81 31.92
N ALA A 18 -14.81 17.93 32.53
CA ALA A 18 -14.10 19.20 32.60
C ALA A 18 -13.76 19.71 31.19
N TYR A 19 -14.11 20.96 30.91
CA TYR A 19 -13.70 21.64 29.68
C TYR A 19 -12.16 21.83 29.67
N PRO A 20 -11.48 21.73 28.52
CA PRO A 20 -12.02 21.49 27.18
C PRO A 20 -12.31 20.01 26.94
N PHE A 21 -13.50 19.72 26.38
CA PHE A 21 -13.75 18.41 25.81
C PHE A 21 -12.64 18.15 24.77
N GLN A 22 -11.77 17.16 24.99
CA GLN A 22 -10.87 16.70 23.93
C GLN A 22 -11.74 16.05 22.87
N TRP A 23 -12.04 16.77 21.80
CA TRP A 23 -12.70 16.20 20.64
C TRP A 23 -11.70 15.22 20.02
N LYS A 24 -11.78 13.96 20.41
CA LYS A 24 -11.14 12.89 19.65
C LYS A 24 -11.95 12.76 18.37
N LEU A 25 -11.33 13.13 17.26
CA LEU A 25 -11.92 13.03 15.93
C LEU A 25 -12.08 11.54 15.63
N TYR A 26 -13.25 10.99 15.97
CA TYR A 26 -13.61 9.64 15.59
C TYR A 26 -14.15 9.69 14.16
N PRO A 27 -13.62 8.89 13.22
CA PRO A 27 -14.24 8.76 11.92
C PRO A 27 -15.61 8.11 12.11
N LEU A 28 -16.66 8.91 12.06
CA LEU A 28 -18.07 8.50 12.10
C LEU A 28 -18.52 7.77 10.83
N ALA A 29 -17.65 7.64 9.84
CA ALA A 29 -18.00 6.97 8.59
C ALA A 29 -18.06 5.45 8.82
N ASN A 30 -19.23 4.86 8.53
CA ASN A 30 -19.38 3.41 8.49
C ASN A 30 -18.30 2.78 7.61
N ARG A 31 -17.72 1.66 8.05
CA ARG A 31 -16.86 0.77 7.25
C ARG A 31 -17.62 0.05 6.12
N GLU A 32 -18.85 0.49 5.85
CA GLU A 32 -19.66 -0.03 4.76
C GLU A 32 -19.18 0.58 3.44
N PRO A 33 -19.11 -0.21 2.36
CA PRO A 33 -18.85 0.34 1.05
C PRO A 33 -19.93 1.38 0.71
N THR A 34 -19.50 2.63 0.51
CA THR A 34 -20.35 3.73 0.10
C THR A 34 -21.15 3.35 -1.15
N TYR A 35 -22.31 3.98 -1.37
CA TYR A 35 -23.14 3.74 -2.57
C TYR A 35 -22.30 3.76 -3.86
N LEU A 36 -21.37 4.71 -3.98
CA LEU A 36 -20.43 4.80 -5.10
C LEU A 36 -19.50 3.58 -5.19
N ARG A 37 -18.98 3.07 -4.07
CA ARG A 37 -18.14 1.87 -4.05
C ARG A 37 -18.89 0.61 -4.52
N ARG A 38 -20.20 0.53 -4.30
CA ARG A 38 -21.05 -0.57 -4.82
C ARG A 38 -21.27 -0.49 -6.34
N LEU A 39 -21.13 0.70 -6.93
CA LEU A 39 -21.22 0.91 -8.37
C LEU A 39 -19.89 0.67 -9.09
N LEU A 40 -18.77 0.66 -8.35
CA LEU A 40 -17.47 0.34 -8.93
C LEU A 40 -17.41 -1.15 -9.31
N PRO A 41 -16.74 -1.50 -10.42
CA PRO A 41 -16.45 -2.89 -10.73
C PRO A 41 -15.76 -3.56 -9.54
N PRO A 42 -15.96 -4.87 -9.32
CA PRO A 42 -15.18 -5.61 -8.33
C PRO A 42 -13.71 -5.60 -8.76
N THR A 43 -12.95 -4.62 -8.27
CA THR A 43 -11.52 -4.53 -8.45
C THR A 43 -10.84 -5.38 -7.40
N ARG A 44 -9.83 -6.14 -7.81
CA ARG A 44 -8.92 -6.81 -6.89
C ARG A 44 -8.17 -5.75 -6.04
N PRO A 45 -7.70 -6.12 -4.83
CA PRO A 45 -7.31 -5.15 -3.81
C PRO A 45 -6.17 -4.21 -4.23
N LEU A 46 -5.24 -4.67 -5.07
CA LEU A 46 -4.11 -3.88 -5.55
C LEU A 46 -4.36 -3.19 -6.90
N ASN A 47 -5.56 -3.31 -7.48
CA ASN A 47 -5.95 -2.64 -8.73
C ASN A 47 -7.23 -1.81 -8.57
N SER A 48 -7.45 -1.28 -7.37
CA SER A 48 -8.56 -0.39 -7.08
C SER A 48 -8.35 0.97 -7.74
N THR A 49 -9.41 1.53 -8.34
CA THR A 49 -9.44 2.90 -8.90
C THR A 49 -9.11 3.99 -7.87
N ARG A 50 -9.18 3.68 -6.58
CA ARG A 50 -8.79 4.57 -5.47
C ARG A 50 -7.82 3.87 -4.53
N LEU A 51 -6.81 3.22 -5.08
CA LEU A 51 -5.79 2.54 -4.30
C LEU A 51 -5.01 3.57 -3.47
N ARG A 52 -5.05 3.40 -2.15
CA ARG A 52 -4.25 4.14 -1.19
C ARG A 52 -3.39 3.17 -0.41
N VAL A 53 -2.14 3.56 -0.23
CA VAL A 53 -1.13 2.75 0.44
C VAL A 53 -0.41 3.58 1.48
N SER A 54 -0.20 2.97 2.63
CA SER A 54 0.58 3.52 3.74
C SER A 54 1.23 2.34 4.46
N PRO A 55 2.09 2.56 5.47
CA PRO A 55 2.69 1.47 6.22
C PRO A 55 1.68 0.47 6.83
N HIS A 56 0.41 0.85 6.96
CA HIS A 56 -0.65 0.02 7.55
C HIS A 56 -1.83 -0.25 6.61
N ILE A 57 -1.74 0.15 5.33
CA ILE A 57 -2.81 -0.01 4.35
C ILE A 57 -2.21 -0.59 3.05
N PRO A 58 -2.74 -1.70 2.50
CA PRO A 58 -3.96 -2.40 2.94
C PRO A 58 -3.78 -3.21 4.23
N GLU A 59 -2.55 -3.64 4.55
CA GLU A 59 -2.23 -4.50 5.69
C GLU A 59 -0.90 -4.08 6.31
N SER A 60 -0.66 -4.44 7.58
CA SER A 60 0.53 -4.02 8.33
C SER A 60 1.83 -4.67 7.86
N TRP A 61 1.80 -5.80 7.14
CA TRP A 61 3.02 -6.43 6.65
C TRP A 61 3.82 -5.53 5.67
N VAL A 62 3.16 -4.53 5.09
CA VAL A 62 3.82 -3.55 4.21
C VAL A 62 4.89 -2.76 4.97
N SER A 63 4.68 -2.42 6.25
CA SER A 63 5.68 -1.72 7.06
C SER A 63 6.93 -2.54 7.35
N HIS A 64 6.89 -3.86 7.12
CA HIS A 64 8.02 -4.74 7.32
C HIS A 64 8.96 -4.81 6.10
N HIS A 65 8.62 -4.17 4.97
CA HIS A 65 9.51 -4.07 3.82
C HIS A 65 10.39 -2.82 3.93
N VAL A 66 11.43 -2.91 4.76
CA VAL A 66 12.35 -1.81 5.05
C VAL A 66 13.66 -2.00 4.31
N ILE A 67 14.06 -0.98 3.55
CA ILE A 67 15.35 -0.92 2.85
C ILE A 67 15.96 0.44 3.15
N ASP A 68 17.23 0.46 3.56
CA ASP A 68 17.94 1.68 3.96
C ASP A 68 17.11 2.56 4.91
N HIS A 69 16.56 1.93 5.96
CA HIS A 69 15.71 2.55 6.98
C HIS A 69 14.41 3.18 6.47
N SER A 70 14.05 2.97 5.20
CA SER A 70 12.84 3.49 4.58
C SER A 70 11.86 2.36 4.30
N ILE A 71 10.58 2.57 4.62
CA ILE A 71 9.52 1.62 4.27
C ILE A 71 9.18 1.86 2.80
N LEU A 72 9.38 0.86 1.95
CA LEU A 72 9.16 0.97 0.51
C LEU A 72 8.06 0.00 0.08
N ILE A 73 7.27 0.39 -0.92
CA ILE A 73 6.47 -0.62 -1.65
C ILE A 73 7.43 -1.59 -2.35
N PRO A 74 7.30 -2.90 -2.13
CA PRO A 74 8.15 -3.89 -2.77
C PRO A 74 7.91 -3.92 -4.28
N ALA A 75 8.97 -4.11 -5.06
CA ALA A 75 8.87 -4.24 -6.52
C ALA A 75 7.90 -5.35 -6.95
N ALA A 76 7.86 -6.45 -6.19
CA ALA A 76 6.91 -7.54 -6.38
C ALA A 76 5.45 -7.08 -6.32
N ALA A 77 5.10 -6.13 -5.45
CA ALA A 77 3.73 -5.63 -5.38
C ALA A 77 3.31 -4.91 -6.67
N TYR A 78 4.20 -4.19 -7.35
CA TYR A 78 3.87 -3.59 -8.65
C TYR A 78 3.59 -4.64 -9.72
N VAL A 79 4.29 -5.78 -9.68
CA VAL A 79 4.03 -6.90 -10.60
C VAL A 79 2.69 -7.56 -10.27
N GLU A 80 2.37 -7.75 -8.99
CA GLU A 80 1.06 -8.24 -8.56
C GLU A 80 -0.08 -7.30 -8.99
N MET A 81 0.10 -5.98 -8.86
CA MET A 81 -0.85 -4.98 -9.36
C MET A 81 -1.16 -5.17 -10.85
N ALA A 82 -0.14 -5.50 -11.65
CA ALA A 82 -0.28 -5.78 -13.08
C ALA A 82 -0.98 -7.13 -13.35
N LEU A 83 -0.66 -8.17 -12.58
CA LEU A 83 -1.33 -9.48 -12.66
C LEU A 83 -2.80 -9.44 -12.21
N GLU A 84 -3.20 -8.44 -11.44
CA GLU A 84 -4.59 -8.26 -11.04
C GLU A 84 -5.51 -7.77 -12.17
N PHE A 85 -4.96 -7.29 -13.30
CA PHE A 85 -5.78 -6.97 -14.46
C PHE A 85 -6.50 -8.22 -14.99
N PRO A 86 -7.75 -8.09 -15.47
CA PRO A 86 -8.51 -9.23 -15.99
C PRO A 86 -7.76 -9.99 -17.10
N ASP A 87 -7.79 -11.33 -17.01
CA ASP A 87 -7.26 -12.27 -17.99
C ASP A 87 -5.74 -12.19 -18.25
N VAL A 88 -5.01 -11.35 -17.50
CA VAL A 88 -3.55 -11.32 -17.56
C VAL A 88 -2.99 -12.60 -16.96
N THR A 89 -2.02 -13.18 -17.64
CA THR A 89 -1.39 -14.44 -17.22
C THR A 89 0.11 -14.34 -17.04
N HIS A 90 0.73 -13.30 -17.58
CA HIS A 90 2.15 -13.04 -17.43
C HIS A 90 2.43 -11.55 -17.64
N VAL A 91 3.51 -11.10 -17.00
CA VAL A 91 4.03 -9.75 -17.09
C VAL A 91 5.49 -9.85 -17.50
N TRP A 92 5.92 -9.01 -18.44
CA TRP A 92 7.31 -8.99 -18.91
C TRP A 92 7.79 -7.56 -19.18
N ASP A 93 9.10 -7.42 -19.41
CA ASP A 93 9.74 -6.11 -19.67
C ASP A 93 9.42 -5.10 -18.54
N CYS A 94 9.38 -5.59 -17.30
CA CYS A 94 9.12 -4.79 -16.11
C CYS A 94 10.32 -3.88 -15.84
N ARG A 95 10.04 -2.60 -15.64
CA ARG A 95 11.01 -1.58 -15.24
C ARG A 95 10.50 -0.85 -14.02
N PHE A 96 11.42 -0.59 -13.10
CA PHE A 96 11.17 0.10 -11.84
C PHE A 96 11.98 1.40 -11.87
N GLU A 97 11.28 2.53 -11.93
CA GLU A 97 11.91 3.86 -12.12
C GLU A 97 12.13 4.58 -10.79
N SER A 98 11.15 4.49 -9.88
CA SER A 98 11.24 5.15 -8.58
C SER A 98 10.59 4.34 -7.48
N ALA A 99 11.24 4.30 -6.32
CA ALA A 99 10.67 3.69 -5.13
C ALA A 99 9.54 4.57 -4.57
N CYS A 100 8.42 3.95 -4.21
CA CYS A 100 7.40 4.62 -3.42
C CYS A 100 7.73 4.47 -1.93
N ILE A 101 8.19 5.55 -1.31
CA ILE A 101 8.48 5.62 0.12
C ILE A 101 7.19 5.84 0.89
N LEU A 102 6.98 5.08 1.95
CA LEU A 102 5.81 5.15 2.83
C LEU A 102 6.25 5.67 4.20
N GLU A 103 5.79 6.86 4.57
CA GLU A 103 6.10 7.47 5.86
C GLU A 103 4.97 7.26 6.87
N GLU A 104 5.32 6.95 8.11
CA GLU A 104 4.35 6.92 9.21
C GLU A 104 3.89 8.34 9.57
N GLY A 105 2.59 8.51 9.84
CA GLY A 105 2.02 9.80 10.22
C GLY A 105 1.76 10.77 9.06
N VAL A 106 2.11 10.40 7.83
CA VAL A 106 1.81 11.16 6.59
C VAL A 106 0.55 10.57 5.92
N PRO A 107 -0.25 11.37 5.18
CA PRO A 107 -1.38 10.85 4.43
C PRO A 107 -0.99 9.70 3.48
N PRO A 108 -1.84 8.66 3.34
CA PRO A 108 -1.57 7.56 2.42
C PRO A 108 -1.30 8.02 0.99
N VAL A 109 -0.29 7.43 0.36
CA VAL A 109 0.03 7.67 -1.05
C VAL A 109 -1.08 7.10 -1.91
N THR A 110 -1.58 7.89 -2.86
CA THR A 110 -2.55 7.41 -3.84
C THR A 110 -1.81 6.89 -5.07
N LEU A 111 -2.10 5.66 -5.46
CA LEU A 111 -1.56 5.02 -6.66
C LEU A 111 -2.63 4.88 -7.74
N GLU A 112 -2.23 5.17 -8.98
CA GLU A 112 -2.93 4.75 -10.19
C GLU A 112 -2.22 3.52 -10.75
N VAL A 113 -2.98 2.44 -10.89
CA VAL A 113 -2.59 1.25 -11.65
C VAL A 113 -3.42 1.26 -12.93
N ALA A 114 -2.77 1.44 -14.08
CA ALA A 114 -3.47 1.57 -15.34
C ALA A 114 -2.75 0.84 -16.48
N LYS A 115 -3.48 0.65 -17.58
CA LYS A 115 -2.98 -0.02 -18.77
C LYS A 115 -3.51 0.63 -20.04
N GLU A 116 -2.71 0.57 -21.10
CA GLU A 116 -3.08 0.95 -22.46
C GLU A 116 -2.63 -0.16 -23.42
N GLY A 117 -3.61 -0.84 -24.02
CA GLY A 117 -3.35 -2.05 -24.79
C GLY A 117 -2.66 -3.11 -23.94
N VAL A 118 -1.42 -3.45 -24.34
CA VAL A 118 -0.55 -4.41 -23.63
C VAL A 118 0.40 -3.74 -22.65
N SER A 119 0.51 -2.42 -22.63
CA SER A 119 1.40 -1.71 -21.71
C SER A 119 0.68 -1.43 -20.40
N TRP A 120 1.40 -1.51 -19.27
CA TRP A 120 0.87 -1.15 -17.95
C TRP A 120 1.84 -0.22 -17.22
N TRP A 121 1.32 0.53 -16.25
CA TRP A 121 2.10 1.37 -15.37
C TRP A 121 1.47 1.53 -13.99
N VAL A 122 2.33 1.91 -13.05
CA VAL A 122 1.96 2.33 -11.70
C VAL A 122 2.55 3.71 -11.46
N LYS A 123 1.69 4.67 -11.11
CA LYS A 123 2.08 6.04 -10.81
C LYS A 123 1.50 6.49 -9.48
N SER A 124 2.17 7.40 -8.79
CA SER A 124 1.58 8.13 -7.67
C SER A 124 1.25 9.57 -8.05
N SER A 125 0.39 10.18 -7.23
CA SER A 125 0.02 11.59 -7.36
C SER A 125 0.56 12.37 -6.15
N THR A 126 1.41 13.37 -6.42
CA THR A 126 1.85 14.32 -5.39
C THR A 126 0.71 15.24 -4.93
N ALA A 127 -0.22 15.60 -5.84
CA ALA A 127 -1.35 16.47 -5.55
C ALA A 127 -2.33 15.88 -4.52
N LEU A 128 -2.47 14.55 -4.48
CA LEU A 128 -3.38 13.83 -3.59
C LEU A 128 -2.80 13.53 -2.20
N GLN A 129 -1.61 14.03 -1.88
CA GLN A 129 -1.04 13.91 -0.54
C GLN A 129 -1.62 14.96 0.44
N THR A 130 -2.46 15.87 -0.04
CA THR A 130 -3.08 16.94 0.77
C THR A 130 -4.60 16.80 0.85
N MET A 131 -5.20 17.27 1.95
CA MET A 131 -6.67 17.29 2.09
C MET A 131 -7.37 18.09 0.98
N GLN A 132 -6.71 19.11 0.42
CA GLN A 132 -7.22 19.91 -0.69
C GLN A 132 -7.33 19.07 -1.97
N GLY A 133 -6.30 18.27 -2.27
CA GLY A 133 -6.28 17.39 -3.44
C GLY A 133 -7.39 16.34 -3.42
N ASP A 134 -7.73 15.82 -2.24
CA ASP A 134 -8.83 14.88 -2.06
C ASP A 134 -10.20 15.47 -2.44
N LEU A 135 -10.43 16.75 -2.10
CA LEU A 135 -11.65 17.46 -2.47
C LEU A 135 -11.69 17.72 -3.98
N GLU A 136 -10.55 18.08 -4.58
CA GLU A 136 -10.45 18.33 -6.01
C GLU A 136 -10.61 17.07 -6.86
N TRP A 137 -10.16 15.90 -6.39
CA TRP A 137 -10.38 14.62 -7.09
C TRP A 137 -11.86 14.37 -7.38
N THR A 138 -12.75 14.75 -6.47
CA THR A 138 -14.20 14.58 -6.71
C THR A 138 -14.74 15.47 -7.83
N ARG A 139 -13.99 16.49 -8.25
CA ARG A 139 -14.37 17.48 -9.28
C ARG A 139 -13.59 17.31 -10.58
N THR A 140 -12.33 16.93 -10.51
CA THR A 140 -11.40 16.82 -11.64
C THR A 140 -10.47 15.63 -11.46
N SER A 141 -10.10 14.96 -12.55
CA SER A 141 -9.16 13.85 -12.50
C SER A 141 -7.78 14.35 -12.05
N PRO A 142 -7.19 13.78 -10.98
CA PRO A 142 -5.91 14.22 -10.44
C PRO A 142 -4.76 13.82 -11.36
N ALA A 143 -3.67 14.60 -11.32
CA ALA A 143 -2.46 14.27 -12.05
C ALA A 143 -1.67 13.18 -11.32
N PHE A 144 -1.34 12.10 -12.02
CA PHE A 144 -0.42 11.06 -11.58
C PHE A 144 0.94 11.30 -12.24
N ASP A 145 1.82 11.97 -11.50
CA ASP A 145 3.02 12.64 -11.99
C ASP A 145 4.32 11.87 -11.69
N MET A 146 4.30 10.92 -10.77
CA MET A 146 5.48 10.13 -10.41
C MET A 146 5.34 8.69 -10.90
N MET A 147 6.24 8.25 -11.79
CA MET A 147 6.27 6.89 -12.33
C MET A 147 7.05 5.95 -11.41
N HIS A 148 6.43 4.86 -10.96
CA HIS A 148 7.10 3.85 -10.13
C HIS A 148 7.51 2.63 -10.93
N ALA A 149 6.59 2.10 -11.73
CA ALA A 149 6.81 0.90 -12.50
C ALA A 149 6.03 0.91 -13.81
N TYR A 150 6.56 0.24 -14.82
CA TYR A 150 5.84 -0.06 -16.05
C TYR A 150 6.37 -1.33 -16.70
N GLY A 151 5.61 -1.85 -17.65
CA GLY A 151 6.03 -2.99 -18.45
C GLY A 151 4.93 -3.40 -19.41
N LYS A 152 4.91 -4.68 -19.74
CA LYS A 152 3.95 -5.26 -20.68
C LYS A 152 3.22 -6.45 -20.07
N LEU A 153 1.96 -6.58 -20.47
CA LEU A 153 1.03 -7.63 -20.11
C LEU A 153 0.92 -8.60 -21.27
N GLY A 154 0.72 -9.87 -20.94
CA GLY A 154 0.21 -10.81 -21.90
C GLY A 154 -0.86 -11.73 -21.33
N TYR A 155 -1.52 -12.39 -22.27
CA TYR A 155 -2.85 -12.95 -22.11
C TYR A 155 -2.86 -14.38 -22.66
N GLY A 156 -3.87 -15.16 -22.27
CA GLY A 156 -4.04 -16.53 -22.74
C GLY A 156 -3.30 -17.55 -21.88
N LYS A 157 -3.04 -18.74 -22.43
CA LYS A 157 -2.36 -19.79 -21.65
C LYS A 157 -0.87 -19.45 -21.55
N PRO A 158 -0.26 -19.47 -20.35
CA PRO A 158 1.18 -19.32 -20.22
C PRO A 158 1.89 -20.36 -21.10
N GLU A 159 2.67 -19.90 -22.05
CA GLU A 159 3.48 -20.77 -22.90
C GLU A 159 4.69 -21.23 -22.08
N LEU A 160 4.60 -22.44 -21.53
CA LEU A 160 5.78 -23.13 -21.02
C LEU A 160 6.61 -23.52 -22.23
N TYR A 161 7.73 -22.84 -22.43
CA TYR A 161 8.70 -23.19 -23.46
C TYR A 161 9.26 -24.60 -23.19
N PRO A 162 9.74 -25.32 -24.22
CA PRO A 162 10.32 -26.66 -24.06
C PRO A 162 11.44 -26.71 -23.00
N ASP A 163 12.19 -25.61 -22.85
CA ASP A 163 13.27 -25.45 -21.89
C ASP A 163 12.84 -24.76 -20.58
N SER A 164 11.54 -24.53 -20.38
CA SER A 164 11.03 -23.96 -19.12
C SER A 164 11.28 -24.91 -17.95
N ILE A 165 11.72 -24.34 -16.84
CA ILE A 165 11.93 -25.07 -15.60
C ILE A 165 10.56 -25.47 -15.05
N THR A 166 10.16 -26.72 -15.30
CA THR A 166 8.91 -27.29 -14.80
C THR A 166 9.06 -27.94 -13.43
N LYS A 167 10.30 -28.28 -13.06
CA LYS A 167 10.66 -28.85 -11.76
C LYS A 167 12.05 -28.40 -11.37
N VAL A 168 12.19 -27.94 -10.13
CA VAL A 168 13.48 -27.69 -9.50
C VAL A 168 13.80 -28.89 -8.62
N ASP A 169 14.91 -29.57 -8.89
CA ASP A 169 15.46 -30.60 -8.01
C ASP A 169 16.29 -29.91 -6.91
N VAL A 170 15.63 -29.63 -5.78
CA VAL A 170 16.23 -28.92 -4.65
C VAL A 170 17.43 -29.68 -4.11
N ASP A 171 17.36 -31.01 -3.99
CA ASP A 171 18.45 -31.83 -3.46
C ASP A 171 19.67 -31.79 -4.39
N ALA A 172 19.47 -31.85 -5.71
CA ALA A 172 20.55 -31.72 -6.68
C ALA A 172 21.15 -30.30 -6.71
N VAL A 173 20.36 -29.25 -6.43
CA VAL A 173 20.88 -27.89 -6.25
C VAL A 173 21.72 -27.80 -4.99
N LEU A 174 21.20 -28.24 -3.85
CA LEU A 174 21.89 -28.19 -2.56
C LEU A 174 23.22 -28.98 -2.59
N LYS A 175 23.26 -30.14 -3.25
CA LYS A 175 24.51 -30.92 -3.42
C LYS A 175 25.58 -30.21 -4.25
N ARG A 176 25.21 -29.25 -5.10
CA ARG A 176 26.15 -28.45 -5.91
C ARG A 176 26.63 -27.20 -5.19
N CYS A 177 25.97 -26.79 -4.11
CA CYS A 177 26.36 -25.61 -3.35
C CYS A 177 27.63 -25.87 -2.54
N ILE A 178 28.58 -24.93 -2.59
CA ILE A 178 29.85 -25.00 -1.88
C ILE A 178 29.68 -24.57 -0.42
N SER A 179 28.71 -23.70 -0.16
CA SER A 179 28.31 -23.22 1.16
C SER A 179 26.79 -23.16 1.24
N ALA A 180 26.28 -23.26 2.46
CA ALA A 180 24.90 -22.96 2.80
C ALA A 180 24.93 -21.91 3.93
N HIS A 181 24.03 -20.94 3.86
CA HIS A 181 23.83 -19.96 4.92
C HIS A 181 22.56 -20.34 5.66
N ASP A 182 22.59 -20.23 6.98
CA ASP A 182 21.34 -20.25 7.73
C ASP A 182 20.52 -19.00 7.41
N LYS A 183 19.20 -19.09 7.58
CA LYS A 183 18.30 -17.97 7.34
C LYS A 183 18.73 -16.74 8.14
N ASP A 184 19.00 -16.95 9.43
CA ASP A 184 19.33 -15.86 10.34
C ASP A 184 20.68 -15.22 9.99
N GLU A 185 21.65 -16.01 9.51
CA GLU A 185 22.94 -15.51 9.00
C GLU A 185 22.75 -14.62 7.77
N LEU A 186 21.92 -15.07 6.80
CA LEU A 186 21.66 -14.33 5.58
C LEU A 186 21.03 -12.95 5.87
N TYR A 187 20.00 -12.91 6.72
CA TYR A 187 19.33 -11.65 7.03
C TYR A 187 20.16 -10.76 7.97
N ALA A 188 21.04 -11.33 8.81
CA ALA A 188 22.02 -10.56 9.56
C ALA A 188 23.04 -9.87 8.63
N ASP A 189 23.53 -10.57 7.60
CA ASP A 189 24.44 -9.99 6.60
C ASP A 189 23.77 -8.89 5.78
N LEU A 190 22.45 -8.96 5.58
CA LEU A 190 21.67 -7.96 4.88
C LEU A 190 21.31 -6.73 5.71
N GLU A 191 21.47 -6.75 7.05
CA GLU A 191 20.99 -5.69 7.95
C GLU A 191 21.54 -4.29 7.58
N GLY A 192 22.74 -4.21 7.01
CA GLY A 192 23.32 -2.94 6.54
C GLY A 192 22.66 -2.35 5.29
N ILE A 193 21.81 -3.11 4.60
CA ILE A 193 21.17 -2.72 3.33
C ILE A 193 19.64 -2.83 3.43
N ALA A 194 19.13 -3.95 3.94
CA ALA A 194 17.71 -4.24 4.06
C ALA A 194 17.37 -4.74 5.47
N GLN A 195 16.34 -4.13 6.08
CA GLN A 195 15.93 -4.38 7.45
C GLN A 195 14.54 -5.03 7.47
N PHE A 196 14.42 -6.16 6.77
CA PHE A 196 13.15 -6.87 6.63
C PHE A 196 12.56 -7.27 7.98
N GLY A 197 11.30 -6.92 8.21
CA GLY A 197 10.55 -7.33 9.39
C GLY A 197 10.05 -8.77 9.29
N PRO A 198 9.40 -9.29 10.34
CA PRO A 198 9.12 -10.72 10.52
C PRO A 198 8.40 -11.37 9.33
N GLU A 199 7.39 -10.71 8.78
CA GLU A 199 6.58 -11.21 7.66
C GLU A 199 7.40 -11.48 6.39
N TRP A 200 8.53 -10.81 6.22
CA TRP A 200 9.43 -10.96 5.07
C TRP A 200 10.55 -11.97 5.29
N VAL A 201 10.67 -12.50 6.50
CA VAL A 201 11.72 -13.42 6.95
C VAL A 201 11.13 -14.80 7.30
N THR A 202 9.83 -15.05 7.09
CA THR A 202 9.13 -16.25 7.62
C THR A 202 9.14 -17.49 6.71
N PHE A 203 10.02 -17.59 5.71
CA PHE A 203 10.09 -18.76 4.81
C PHE A 203 11.29 -19.66 5.07
#